data_AF-A0ABD1G1Z0-F1
#
_entry.id   AF-A0ABD1G1Z0-F1
#
_cell.length_a   1.000
_cell.length_b   1.000
_cell.length_c   1.000
_cell.angle_alpha   90.00
_cell.angle_beta   90.00
_cell.angle_gamma   90.00
#
_symmetry.space_group_name_H-M   'P 1'
#
loop_
_entity.id
_entity.type
_entity.pdbx_description
1 polymer ?
#
loop_
_entity_poly.entity_id
_entity_poly.type
_entity_poly.pdbx_seq_one_letter_code
_entity_poly.pdbx_strand_id
1 'polypeptide(L)'
;MMKPIQVLRWCREKFQYYVVFTTSIFFILALVFSYKLVEKTFLDILMTRLTDAWGEDNYDLRTVVIIVNLQEGTAAVLVLLFVYAADVMHIGRFKTVVFSATVCIIGLMLNKRAARDDNTLNLRLFYPALGLMALAQAAQRVNLEGFLDDQLRPMGLDNERRKRRSKFWWTVVSFAVAVFAGFGPLPRLHFEELALVLISVMGVCFFVFLLGFKRYNFVPKIENPFKDVGIVVHGAISNRNVECPQTQEPRFPCLRWLDKAAAGGNCSGEQVRGVKLLLKIIPLWCCFLTFSLVSASGSTFFFNEAMDLTNDHNYINAILLFSNLSRLVQFAASHASSFVIRKLEERKKCNRQKMELVRIGAGMICCLLCCVTASETAKRR
;
A
#
# COMPACT_ATOMS: atom_id res chain seq x y z
N MET A 1 -39.97 -4.06 10.31
CA MET A 1 -38.94 -4.68 11.19
C MET A 1 -38.78 -6.14 10.77
N MET A 2 -37.58 -6.58 10.37
CA MET A 2 -37.34 -8.01 10.10
C MET A 2 -37.37 -8.79 11.43
N LYS A 3 -37.97 -9.99 11.44
CA LYS A 3 -37.92 -10.88 12.61
C LYS A 3 -36.46 -11.31 12.86
N PRO A 4 -36.01 -11.47 14.12
CA PRO A 4 -34.60 -11.78 14.44
C PRO A 4 -34.08 -13.05 13.72
N ILE A 5 -34.94 -14.04 13.51
CA ILE A 5 -34.62 -15.28 12.76
C ILE A 5 -34.34 -15.01 11.27
N GLN A 6 -35.07 -14.06 10.65
CA GLN A 6 -34.84 -13.64 9.27
C GLN A 6 -33.53 -12.84 9.14
N VAL A 7 -33.20 -12.02 10.15
CA VAL A 7 -31.90 -11.33 10.20
C VAL A 7 -30.75 -12.32 10.30
N LEU A 8 -30.90 -13.36 11.14
CA LEU A 8 -29.88 -14.38 11.32
C LEU A 8 -29.66 -15.22 10.05
N ARG A 9 -30.74 -15.59 9.35
CA ARG A 9 -30.69 -16.29 8.06
C ARG A 9 -30.06 -15.43 6.97
N TRP A 10 -30.46 -14.16 6.87
CA TRP A 10 -29.89 -13.18 5.95
C TRP A 10 -28.39 -12.94 6.22
N CYS A 11 -27.99 -12.84 7.49
CA CYS A 11 -26.59 -12.74 7.89
C CYS A 11 -25.80 -13.99 7.51
N ARG A 12 -26.36 -15.19 7.73
CA ARG A 12 -25.72 -16.46 7.32
C ARG A 12 -25.51 -16.55 5.81
N GLU A 13 -26.52 -16.20 5.01
CA GLU A 13 -26.43 -16.20 3.54
C GLU A 13 -25.40 -15.19 3.03
N LYS A 14 -25.39 -13.96 3.58
CA LYS A 14 -24.34 -12.97 3.27
C LYS A 14 -22.96 -13.46 3.73
N PHE A 15 -22.85 -14.10 4.89
CA PHE A 15 -21.60 -14.64 5.40
C PHE A 15 -21.04 -15.71 4.47
N GLN A 16 -21.85 -16.68 4.06
CA GLN A 16 -21.46 -17.71 3.08
C GLN A 16 -21.12 -17.13 1.70
N TYR A 17 -21.73 -16.01 1.32
CA TYR A 17 -21.42 -15.33 0.07
C TYR A 17 -20.01 -14.69 0.07
N TYR A 18 -19.59 -14.12 1.20
CA TYR A 18 -18.31 -13.41 1.34
C TYR A 18 -17.16 -14.30 1.81
N VAL A 19 -17.45 -15.29 2.65
CA VAL A 19 -16.44 -16.11 3.31
C VAL A 19 -16.34 -17.44 2.58
N VAL A 20 -15.31 -17.56 1.75
CA VAL A 20 -14.90 -18.83 1.15
C VAL A 20 -13.63 -19.28 1.83
N PHE A 21 -13.69 -20.46 2.43
CA PHE A 21 -12.54 -21.16 2.96
C PHE A 21 -12.05 -22.16 1.92
N THR A 22 -10.92 -21.85 1.28
CA THR A 22 -10.15 -22.85 0.55
C THR A 22 -8.90 -23.17 1.37
N THR A 23 -8.42 -24.40 1.26
CA THR A 23 -7.19 -24.82 1.96
C THR A 23 -5.97 -23.97 1.54
N SER A 24 -5.97 -23.44 0.31
CA SER A 24 -4.91 -22.56 -0.21
C SER A 24 -4.88 -21.17 0.44
N ILE A 25 -6.03 -20.63 0.86
CA ILE A 25 -6.12 -19.29 1.46
C ILE A 25 -5.36 -19.22 2.79
N PHE A 26 -5.45 -20.24 3.64
CA PHE A 26 -4.77 -20.24 4.94
C PHE A 26 -3.25 -20.02 4.81
N PHE A 27 -2.62 -20.67 3.83
CA PHE A 27 -1.19 -20.53 3.57
C PHE A 27 -0.81 -19.11 3.12
N ILE A 28 -1.67 -18.46 2.32
CA ILE A 28 -1.44 -17.08 1.86
C ILE A 28 -1.71 -16.08 2.97
N LEU A 29 -2.78 -16.27 3.76
CA LEU A 29 -3.12 -15.36 4.86
C LEU A 29 -2.02 -15.35 5.94
N ALA A 30 -1.35 -16.47 6.18
CA ALA A 30 -0.18 -16.51 7.06
C ALA A 30 0.93 -15.56 6.57
N LEU A 31 1.24 -15.59 5.27
CA LEU A 31 2.23 -14.68 4.66
C LEU A 31 1.76 -13.22 4.63
N VAL A 32 0.46 -12.97 4.37
CA VAL A 32 -0.11 -11.62 4.46
C VAL A 32 0.01 -11.09 5.88
N PHE A 33 -0.25 -11.92 6.89
CA PHE A 33 -0.12 -11.56 8.29
C PHE A 33 1.31 -11.16 8.65
N SER A 34 2.30 -12.00 8.36
CA SER A 34 3.70 -11.69 8.68
C SER A 34 4.19 -10.43 7.98
N TYR A 35 3.81 -10.24 6.71
CA TYR A 35 4.17 -9.05 5.95
C TYR A 35 3.53 -7.78 6.53
N LYS A 36 2.22 -7.82 6.81
CA LYS A 36 1.53 -6.70 7.43
C LYS A 36 2.10 -6.39 8.81
N LEU A 37 2.51 -7.41 9.56
CA LEU A 37 3.16 -7.23 10.85
C LEU A 37 4.46 -6.45 10.68
N VAL A 38 5.35 -6.89 9.78
CA VAL A 38 6.60 -6.19 9.46
C VAL A 38 6.33 -4.73 9.01
N GLU A 39 5.37 -4.51 8.11
CA GLU A 39 4.99 -3.16 7.69
C GLU A 39 4.56 -2.28 8.87
N LYS A 40 3.73 -2.83 9.77
CA LYS A 40 3.16 -2.08 10.90
C LYS A 40 4.06 -1.93 12.12
N THR A 41 5.01 -2.83 12.32
CA THR A 41 5.88 -2.79 13.51
C THR A 41 7.29 -2.35 13.20
N PHE A 42 7.82 -2.66 12.02
CA PHE A 42 9.18 -2.25 11.65
C PHE A 42 9.16 -0.88 10.97
N LEU A 43 8.32 -0.67 9.96
CA LEU A 43 8.32 0.58 9.19
C LEU A 43 7.59 1.72 9.91
N ASP A 44 6.41 1.50 10.48
CA ASP A 44 5.69 2.56 11.19
C ASP A 44 6.36 2.97 12.53
N ILE A 45 7.25 2.14 13.09
CA ILE A 45 8.01 2.42 14.34
C ILE A 45 9.47 2.78 13.98
N LEU A 46 9.83 2.81 12.69
CA LEU A 46 11.18 3.13 12.25
C LEU A 46 11.62 4.51 12.77
N MET A 47 10.70 5.48 12.80
CA MET A 47 10.96 6.84 13.28
C MET A 47 11.36 6.89 14.76
N THR A 48 10.59 6.24 15.64
CA THR A 48 10.91 6.18 17.08
C THR A 48 12.19 5.39 17.33
N ARG A 49 12.44 4.32 16.57
CA ARG A 49 13.64 3.51 16.79
C ARG A 49 14.92 4.13 16.26
N LEU A 50 14.86 4.80 15.10
CA LEU A 50 15.98 5.62 14.63
C LEU A 50 16.31 6.73 15.61
N THR A 51 15.28 7.22 16.30
CA THR A 51 15.44 8.24 17.33
C THR A 51 16.18 7.70 18.55
N ASP A 52 15.80 6.53 19.05
CA ASP A 52 16.47 5.88 20.18
C ASP A 52 17.90 5.42 19.84
N ALA A 53 18.14 4.95 18.60
CA ALA A 53 19.39 4.29 18.20
C ALA A 53 20.56 5.23 17.91
N TRP A 54 20.31 6.53 17.69
CA TRP A 54 21.37 7.50 17.36
C TRP A 54 21.94 8.25 18.57
N GLY A 55 21.41 8.00 19.77
CA GLY A 55 21.90 8.56 21.03
C GLY A 55 21.66 10.06 21.17
N GLU A 56 21.70 10.58 22.40
CA GLU A 56 21.48 12.00 22.71
C GLU A 56 22.52 12.93 22.06
N ASP A 57 23.75 12.46 21.82
CA ASP A 57 24.87 13.32 21.38
C ASP A 57 24.88 13.66 19.88
N ASN A 58 24.18 12.90 19.03
CA ASN A 58 24.09 13.12 17.57
C ASN A 58 22.63 13.15 17.06
N TYR A 59 21.71 13.55 17.93
CA TYR A 59 20.28 13.51 17.64
C TYR A 59 19.83 14.63 16.68
N ASP A 60 20.00 14.43 15.36
CA ASP A 60 19.34 15.27 14.37
C ASP A 60 18.04 14.62 13.88
N LEU A 61 16.98 14.93 14.61
CA LEU A 61 15.58 14.62 14.33
C LEU A 61 15.13 14.90 12.88
N ARG A 62 15.70 15.95 12.25
CA ARG A 62 15.44 16.26 10.85
C ARG A 62 15.90 15.13 9.94
N THR A 63 17.07 14.57 10.21
CA THR A 63 17.65 13.47 9.43
C THR A 63 16.81 12.21 9.54
N VAL A 64 16.26 11.89 10.72
CA VAL A 64 15.34 10.75 10.91
C VAL A 64 14.06 10.92 10.09
N VAL A 65 13.45 12.11 10.12
CA VAL A 65 12.25 12.41 9.31
C VAL A 65 12.53 12.26 7.81
N ILE A 66 13.67 12.74 7.34
CA ILE A 66 14.08 12.60 5.92
C ILE A 66 14.20 11.12 5.55
N ILE A 67 14.83 10.29 6.38
CA ILE A 67 15.02 8.86 6.09
C ILE A 67 13.68 8.13 5.99
N VAL A 68 12.75 8.37 6.92
CA VAL A 68 11.43 7.71 6.92
C VAL A 68 10.62 8.10 5.68
N ASN A 69 10.56 9.39 5.36
CA ASN A 69 9.87 9.88 4.17
C ASN A 69 10.51 9.38 2.88
N LEU A 70 11.85 9.35 2.81
CA LEU A 70 12.58 8.83 1.66
C LEU A 70 12.32 7.33 1.48
N GLN A 71 12.23 6.57 2.56
CA GLN A 71 11.92 5.15 2.52
C GLN A 71 10.51 4.90 1.97
N GLU A 72 9.50 5.60 2.50
CA GLU A 72 8.12 5.45 2.03
C GLU A 72 7.96 5.89 0.57
N GLY A 73 8.59 7.01 0.20
CA GLY A 73 8.64 7.49 -1.18
C GLY A 73 9.35 6.50 -2.12
N THR A 74 10.47 5.92 -1.69
CA THR A 74 11.21 4.91 -2.47
C THR A 74 10.36 3.66 -2.68
N ALA A 75 9.67 3.17 -1.65
CA ALA A 75 8.76 2.03 -1.78
C ALA A 75 7.61 2.34 -2.76
N ALA A 76 7.06 3.56 -2.76
CA ALA A 76 6.01 3.96 -3.69
C ALA A 76 6.49 4.03 -5.16
N VAL A 77 7.69 4.55 -5.41
CA VAL A 77 8.28 4.57 -6.75
C VAL A 77 8.62 3.15 -7.23
N LEU A 78 9.17 2.30 -6.34
CA LEU A 78 9.47 0.91 -6.66
C LEU A 78 8.20 0.12 -7.00
N VAL A 79 7.04 0.44 -6.45
CA VAL A 79 5.76 -0.18 -6.85
C VAL A 79 5.48 0.05 -8.33
N LEU A 80 5.68 1.27 -8.84
CA LEU A 80 5.50 1.57 -10.27
C LEU A 80 6.50 0.79 -11.13
N LEU A 81 7.75 0.73 -10.69
CA LEU A 81 8.79 -0.05 -11.36
C LEU A 81 8.45 -1.54 -11.38
N PHE A 82 7.93 -2.11 -10.29
CA PHE A 82 7.52 -3.51 -10.24
C PHE A 82 6.28 -3.80 -11.10
N VAL A 83 5.32 -2.88 -11.18
CA VAL A 83 4.17 -3.02 -12.09
C VAL A 83 4.65 -3.09 -13.53
N TYR A 84 5.59 -2.23 -13.92
CA TYR A 84 6.19 -2.25 -15.26
C TYR A 84 7.09 -3.48 -15.49
N ALA A 85 7.96 -3.80 -14.53
CA ALA A 85 8.89 -4.92 -14.60
C ALA A 85 8.17 -6.27 -14.60
N ALA A 86 7.04 -6.39 -13.88
CA ALA A 86 6.21 -7.58 -13.93
C ALA A 86 5.78 -7.90 -15.37
N ASP A 87 5.60 -6.89 -16.23
CA ASP A 87 5.25 -7.06 -17.63
C ASP A 87 6.40 -7.54 -18.50
N VAL A 88 7.57 -6.94 -18.34
CA VAL A 88 8.76 -7.25 -19.14
C VAL A 88 9.37 -8.58 -18.74
N MET A 89 9.46 -8.86 -17.44
CA MET A 89 10.25 -9.96 -16.92
C MET A 89 9.55 -11.33 -17.03
N HIS A 90 8.29 -11.36 -17.45
CA HIS A 90 7.45 -12.56 -17.52
C HIS A 90 7.46 -13.44 -16.25
N ILE A 91 7.82 -12.86 -15.09
CA ILE A 91 7.82 -13.57 -13.82
C ILE A 91 6.38 -13.71 -13.35
N GLY A 92 5.93 -14.95 -13.15
CA GLY A 92 4.62 -15.23 -12.59
C GLY A 92 4.48 -14.71 -11.16
N ARG A 93 3.27 -14.27 -10.78
CA ARG A 93 2.98 -13.66 -9.46
C ARG A 93 3.54 -14.44 -8.28
N PHE A 94 3.41 -15.77 -8.30
CA PHE A 94 3.96 -16.64 -7.25
C PHE A 94 5.48 -16.49 -7.09
N LYS A 95 6.24 -16.51 -8.18
CA LYS A 95 7.70 -16.37 -8.15
C LYS A 95 8.10 -15.00 -7.61
N THR A 96 7.36 -13.93 -7.95
CA THR A 96 7.61 -12.59 -7.42
C THR A 96 7.31 -12.51 -5.92
N VAL A 97 6.26 -13.19 -5.43
CA VAL A 97 5.95 -13.27 -3.99
C VAL A 97 7.03 -14.03 -3.22
N VAL A 98 7.55 -15.13 -3.80
CA VAL A 98 8.69 -15.87 -3.22
C VAL A 98 9.92 -14.97 -3.15
N PHE A 99 10.24 -14.27 -4.24
CA PHE A 99 11.34 -13.31 -4.28
C PHE A 99 11.17 -12.21 -3.21
N SER A 100 10.00 -11.56 -3.11
CA SER A 100 9.78 -10.49 -2.14
C SER A 100 9.90 -10.96 -0.69
N ALA A 101 9.41 -12.16 -0.37
CA ALA A 101 9.55 -12.74 0.96
C ALA A 101 11.03 -13.03 1.31
N THR A 102 11.80 -13.58 0.37
CA THR A 102 13.24 -13.81 0.59
C THR A 102 14.01 -12.52 0.81
N VAL A 103 13.75 -11.50 -0.02
CA VAL A 103 14.37 -10.17 0.13
C VAL A 103 13.98 -9.53 1.47
N CYS A 104 12.74 -9.71 1.92
CA CYS A 104 12.28 -9.21 3.22
C CYS A 104 13.05 -9.85 4.38
N ILE A 105 13.23 -11.17 4.36
CA ILE A 105 13.98 -11.89 5.40
C ILE A 105 15.44 -11.41 5.42
N ILE A 106 16.08 -11.28 4.25
CA ILE A 106 17.46 -10.77 4.13
C ILE A 106 17.55 -9.32 4.66
N GLY A 107 16.59 -8.46 4.29
CA GLY A 107 16.52 -7.09 4.75
C GLY A 107 16.39 -6.99 6.27
N LEU A 108 15.56 -7.84 6.89
CA LEU A 108 15.43 -7.90 8.35
C LEU A 108 16.71 -8.44 9.03
N MET A 109 17.35 -9.45 8.46
CA MET A 109 18.61 -10.00 8.97
C MET A 109 19.75 -8.98 8.94
N LEU A 110 19.86 -8.20 7.85
CA LEU A 110 20.85 -7.14 7.73
C LEU A 110 20.58 -5.99 8.70
N ASN A 111 19.31 -5.58 8.85
CA ASN A 111 18.92 -4.57 9.83
C ASN A 111 19.26 -5.02 11.25
N LYS A 112 18.95 -6.27 11.63
CA LYS A 112 19.33 -6.84 12.93
C LYS A 112 20.84 -6.73 13.15
N ARG A 113 21.63 -7.12 12.14
CA ARG A 113 23.10 -7.08 12.21
C ARG A 113 23.62 -5.65 12.32
N ALA A 114 23.03 -4.70 11.61
CA ALA A 114 23.41 -3.30 11.65
C ALA A 114 23.23 -2.67 13.05
N ALA A 115 22.33 -3.20 13.86
CA ALA A 115 22.09 -2.74 15.23
C ALA A 115 22.88 -3.49 16.31
N ARG A 116 23.67 -4.51 15.95
CA ARG A 116 24.38 -5.36 16.91
C ARG A 116 25.83 -4.91 17.17
N ASP A 117 26.44 -4.14 16.27
CA ASP A 117 27.80 -3.61 16.48
C ASP A 117 27.76 -2.46 17.51
N ASP A 118 28.28 -2.68 18.71
CA ASP A 118 28.71 -1.67 19.69
C ASP A 118 27.73 -0.54 20.04
N ASN A 119 26.43 -0.82 20.22
CA ASN A 119 25.38 0.18 20.52
C ASN A 119 25.32 1.37 19.53
N THR A 120 26.03 1.29 18.41
CA THR A 120 26.09 2.32 17.38
C THR A 120 25.58 1.75 16.06
N LEU A 121 24.66 2.46 15.42
CA LEU A 121 24.00 1.95 14.23
C LEU A 121 24.99 1.92 13.04
N ASN A 122 25.35 0.72 12.55
CA ASN A 122 26.28 0.59 11.44
C ASN A 122 25.61 1.03 10.12
N LEU A 123 25.77 2.32 9.79
CA LEU A 123 25.15 2.97 8.64
C LEU A 123 25.44 2.26 7.31
N ARG A 124 26.62 1.63 7.17
CA ARG A 124 27.00 0.89 5.95
C ARG A 124 26.13 -0.33 5.70
N LEU A 125 25.61 -0.95 6.77
CA LEU A 125 24.69 -2.08 6.68
C LEU A 125 23.23 -1.63 6.70
N PHE A 126 22.92 -0.56 7.45
CA PHE A 126 21.56 -0.08 7.63
C PHE A 126 20.93 0.47 6.34
N TYR A 127 21.60 1.36 5.60
CA TYR A 127 21.01 1.95 4.39
C TYR A 127 20.71 0.92 3.29
N PRO A 128 21.63 -0.02 2.94
CA PRO A 128 21.30 -1.09 2.00
C PRO A 128 20.16 -1.99 2.50
N ALA A 129 20.13 -2.29 3.82
CA ALA A 129 19.05 -3.08 4.40
C ALA A 129 17.70 -2.37 4.28
N LEU A 130 17.67 -1.06 4.50
CA LEU A 130 16.47 -0.23 4.34
C LEU A 130 15.99 -0.23 2.87
N GLY A 131 16.91 -0.12 1.91
CA GLY A 131 16.60 -0.25 0.48
C GLY A 131 16.02 -1.63 0.11
N LEU A 132 16.57 -2.72 0.66
CA LEU A 132 16.00 -4.07 0.48
C LEU A 132 14.61 -4.20 1.08
N MET A 133 14.35 -3.55 2.23
CA MET A 133 13.01 -3.51 2.81
C MET A 133 12.03 -2.75 1.91
N ALA A 134 12.42 -1.63 1.30
CA ALA A 134 11.57 -0.91 0.33
C ALA A 134 11.28 -1.77 -0.90
N LEU A 135 12.29 -2.49 -1.40
CA LEU A 135 12.16 -3.41 -2.53
C LEU A 135 11.18 -4.54 -2.23
N ALA A 136 11.34 -5.19 -1.07
CA ALA A 136 10.43 -6.24 -0.60
C ALA A 136 9.00 -5.71 -0.45
N GLN A 137 8.85 -4.53 0.15
CA GLN A 137 7.55 -3.89 0.37
C GLN A 137 6.82 -3.60 -0.95
N ALA A 138 7.54 -3.05 -1.93
CA ALA A 138 6.99 -2.76 -3.24
C ALA A 138 6.57 -4.02 -4.00
N ALA A 139 7.46 -5.02 -4.07
CA ALA A 139 7.21 -6.27 -4.77
C ALA A 139 6.01 -7.03 -4.20
N GLN A 140 5.90 -7.04 -2.87
CA GLN A 140 4.82 -7.71 -2.15
C GLN A 140 3.48 -6.97 -2.35
N ARG A 141 3.46 -5.63 -2.25
CA ARG A 141 2.25 -4.81 -2.45
C ARG A 141 1.62 -5.06 -3.83
N VAL A 142 2.42 -5.20 -4.88
CA VAL A 142 1.92 -5.42 -6.25
C VAL A 142 1.39 -6.84 -6.46
N ASN A 143 2.10 -7.85 -5.95
CA ASN A 143 1.87 -9.24 -6.38
C ASN A 143 1.10 -10.08 -5.37
N LEU A 144 1.15 -9.79 -4.07
CA LEU A 144 0.53 -10.62 -3.05
C LEU A 144 -1.01 -10.48 -3.06
N GLU A 145 -1.52 -9.26 -3.20
CA GLU A 145 -2.97 -9.03 -3.30
C GLU A 145 -3.53 -9.68 -4.59
N GLY A 146 -2.83 -9.51 -5.72
CA GLY A 146 -3.18 -10.16 -6.97
C GLY A 146 -3.13 -11.69 -6.89
N PHE A 147 -2.17 -12.25 -6.16
CA PHE A 147 -2.07 -13.70 -5.97
C PHE A 147 -3.18 -14.25 -5.06
N LEU A 148 -3.55 -13.52 -4.00
CA LEU A 148 -4.70 -13.86 -3.15
C LEU A 148 -6.01 -13.82 -3.94
N ASP A 149 -6.18 -12.81 -4.81
CA ASP A 149 -7.31 -12.71 -5.73
C ASP A 149 -7.43 -13.95 -6.63
N ASP A 150 -6.31 -14.45 -7.14
CA ASP A 150 -6.27 -15.60 -8.04
C ASP A 150 -6.68 -16.91 -7.36
N GLN A 151 -6.36 -17.07 -6.06
CA GLN A 151 -6.76 -18.27 -5.31
C GLN A 151 -8.26 -18.29 -4.95
N LEU A 152 -8.87 -17.12 -4.83
CA LEU A 152 -10.29 -16.95 -4.53
C LEU A 152 -11.20 -17.07 -5.76
N ARG A 153 -10.67 -17.55 -6.88
CA ARG A 153 -11.39 -17.76 -8.14
C ARG A 153 -12.11 -19.11 -8.16
N PRO A 154 -13.44 -19.18 -7.96
CA PRO A 154 -14.18 -20.35 -8.40
C PRO A 154 -14.35 -20.32 -9.93
N MET A 155 -14.47 -21.50 -10.54
CA MET A 155 -14.81 -21.65 -11.96
C MET A 155 -16.13 -20.90 -12.25
N GLY A 156 -16.09 -19.89 -13.13
CA GLY A 156 -17.29 -19.23 -13.68
C GLY A 156 -17.91 -18.03 -12.94
N LEU A 157 -17.29 -17.43 -11.92
CA LEU A 157 -17.85 -16.23 -11.24
C LEU A 157 -17.40 -14.88 -11.82
N ASP A 158 -18.30 -13.92 -11.69
CA ASP A 158 -18.14 -12.50 -12.00
C ASP A 158 -16.96 -11.82 -11.25
N ASN A 159 -16.21 -10.96 -11.96
CA ASN A 159 -14.95 -10.35 -11.50
C ASN A 159 -15.11 -9.52 -10.23
N GLU A 160 -16.27 -8.89 -10.05
CA GLU A 160 -16.54 -8.09 -8.84
C GLU A 160 -16.65 -8.94 -7.58
N ARG A 161 -17.20 -10.15 -7.69
CA ARG A 161 -17.40 -11.03 -6.52
C ARG A 161 -16.06 -11.49 -5.96
N ARG A 162 -15.09 -11.79 -6.84
CA ARG A 162 -13.71 -12.15 -6.48
C ARG A 162 -13.05 -11.07 -5.64
N LYS A 163 -13.00 -9.83 -6.16
CA LYS A 163 -12.38 -8.69 -5.46
C LYS A 163 -13.00 -8.46 -4.08
N ARG A 164 -14.31 -8.67 -3.94
CA ARG A 164 -15.00 -8.51 -2.65
C ARG A 164 -14.55 -9.53 -1.60
N ARG A 165 -14.35 -10.80 -1.99
CA ARG A 165 -13.92 -11.87 -1.07
C ARG A 165 -12.48 -11.66 -0.61
N SER A 166 -11.59 -11.33 -1.54
CA SER A 166 -10.19 -11.06 -1.22
C SER A 166 -10.06 -9.84 -0.33
N LYS A 167 -10.77 -8.75 -0.66
CA LYS A 167 -10.82 -7.55 0.17
C LYS A 167 -11.33 -7.84 1.58
N PHE A 168 -12.31 -8.73 1.75
CA PHE A 168 -12.77 -9.14 3.07
C PHE A 168 -11.64 -9.80 3.89
N TRP A 169 -10.97 -10.81 3.32
CA TRP A 169 -9.87 -11.49 4.00
C TRP A 169 -8.67 -10.58 4.28
N TRP A 170 -8.31 -9.74 3.32
CA TRP A 170 -7.26 -8.73 3.49
C TRP A 170 -7.60 -7.75 4.62
N THR A 171 -8.86 -7.33 4.73
CA THR A 171 -9.36 -6.47 5.81
C THR A 171 -9.24 -7.16 7.16
N VAL A 172 -9.69 -8.41 7.26
CA VAL A 172 -9.65 -9.18 8.52
C VAL A 172 -8.22 -9.34 9.01
N VAL A 173 -7.29 -9.72 8.12
CA VAL A 173 -5.87 -9.85 8.48
C VAL A 173 -5.27 -8.50 8.85
N SER A 174 -5.55 -7.44 8.08
CA SER A 174 -5.04 -6.10 8.38
C SER A 174 -5.54 -5.57 9.73
N PHE A 175 -6.80 -5.84 10.09
CA PHE A 175 -7.36 -5.48 11.38
C PHE A 175 -6.69 -6.26 12.52
N ALA A 176 -6.55 -7.58 12.36
CA ALA A 176 -5.89 -8.43 13.35
C ALA A 176 -4.46 -7.92 13.61
N VAL A 177 -3.69 -7.67 12.54
CA VAL A 177 -2.34 -7.13 12.66
C VAL A 177 -2.33 -5.75 13.31
N ALA A 178 -3.24 -4.84 12.96
CA ALA A 178 -3.30 -3.51 13.59
C ALA A 178 -3.52 -3.60 15.10
N VAL A 179 -4.37 -4.51 15.56
CA VAL A 179 -4.58 -4.77 16.99
C VAL A 179 -3.33 -5.37 17.63
N PHE A 180 -2.74 -6.40 17.02
CA PHE A 180 -1.52 -7.04 17.53
C PHE A 180 -0.31 -6.08 17.56
N ALA A 181 -0.14 -5.23 16.55
CA ALA A 181 0.95 -4.28 16.47
C ALA A 181 0.75 -3.11 17.45
N GLY A 182 -0.49 -2.64 17.63
CA GLY A 182 -0.79 -1.50 18.49
C GLY A 182 -0.86 -1.81 19.98
N PHE A 183 -1.36 -3.00 20.35
CA PHE A 183 -1.59 -3.38 21.74
C PHE A 183 -0.77 -4.59 22.21
N GLY A 184 -0.05 -5.24 21.29
CA GLY A 184 0.83 -6.36 21.62
C GLY A 184 2.13 -5.91 22.31
N PRO A 185 2.98 -6.87 22.71
CA PRO A 185 4.24 -6.59 23.39
C PRO A 185 5.32 -6.01 22.45
N LEU A 186 5.13 -6.11 21.12
CA LEU A 186 6.15 -5.79 20.11
C LEU A 186 6.71 -4.37 20.19
N PRO A 187 5.93 -3.31 20.44
CA PRO A 187 6.46 -1.96 20.54
C PRO A 187 7.38 -1.74 21.75
N ARG A 188 7.35 -2.64 22.76
CA ARG A 188 8.14 -2.56 23.99
C ARG A 188 9.48 -3.29 23.92
N LEU A 189 9.68 -4.15 22.91
CA LEU A 189 10.90 -4.93 22.74
C LEU A 189 12.07 -4.05 22.30
N HIS A 190 13.31 -4.44 22.62
CA HIS A 190 14.50 -3.80 22.02
C HIS A 190 14.60 -4.12 20.52
N PHE A 191 15.31 -3.29 19.75
CA PHE A 191 15.37 -3.40 18.29
C PHE A 191 15.86 -4.78 17.83
N GLU A 192 16.88 -5.34 18.50
CA GLU A 192 17.40 -6.66 18.15
C GLU A 192 16.37 -7.77 18.38
N GLU A 193 15.66 -7.73 19.52
CA GLU A 193 14.63 -8.70 19.89
C GLU A 193 13.45 -8.60 18.93
N LEU A 194 13.01 -7.39 18.61
CA LEU A 194 11.94 -7.13 17.64
C LEU A 194 12.34 -7.67 16.26
N ALA A 195 13.54 -7.38 15.79
CA ALA A 195 14.03 -7.87 14.51
C ALA A 195 14.10 -9.41 14.49
N LEU A 196 14.58 -10.04 15.57
CA LEU A 196 14.60 -11.50 15.71
C LEU A 196 13.20 -12.10 15.63
N VAL A 197 12.24 -11.55 16.38
CA VAL A 197 10.84 -12.00 16.35
C VAL A 197 10.27 -11.85 14.94
N LEU A 198 10.48 -10.72 14.26
CA LEU A 198 9.99 -10.51 12.90
C LEU A 198 10.62 -11.45 11.88
N ILE A 199 11.93 -11.72 11.99
CA ILE A 199 12.63 -12.72 11.16
C ILE A 199 12.01 -14.11 11.37
N SER A 200 11.79 -14.50 12.64
CA SER A 200 11.23 -15.82 12.97
C SER A 200 9.80 -15.98 12.45
N VAL A 201 8.93 -14.99 12.68
CA VAL A 201 7.53 -14.99 12.23
C VAL A 201 7.47 -14.99 10.70
N MET A 202 8.23 -14.12 10.04
CA MET A 202 8.30 -14.09 8.58
C MET A 202 8.82 -15.41 8.01
N GLY A 203 9.88 -15.99 8.58
CA GLY A 203 10.45 -17.27 8.17
C GLY A 203 9.47 -18.43 8.30
N VAL A 204 8.77 -18.55 9.43
CA VAL A 204 7.76 -19.59 9.67
C VAL A 204 6.57 -19.43 8.73
N CYS A 205 6.02 -18.22 8.61
CA CYS A 205 4.90 -17.95 7.70
C CYS A 205 5.28 -18.17 6.23
N PHE A 206 6.51 -17.84 5.84
CA PHE A 206 7.03 -18.10 4.50
C PHE A 206 7.20 -19.61 4.24
N PHE A 207 7.71 -20.37 5.20
CA PHE A 207 7.78 -21.82 5.10
C PHE A 207 6.39 -22.44 4.94
N VAL A 208 5.43 -22.03 5.77
CA VAL A 208 4.02 -22.43 5.66
C VAL A 208 3.45 -22.09 4.28
N PHE A 209 3.74 -20.90 3.76
CA PHE A 209 3.35 -20.51 2.40
C PHE A 209 3.92 -21.44 1.32
N LEU A 210 5.17 -21.87 1.44
CA LEU A 210 5.79 -22.81 0.49
C LEU A 210 5.16 -24.20 0.54
N LEU A 211 4.74 -24.69 1.73
CA LEU A 211 4.01 -25.96 1.85
C LEU A 211 2.68 -25.96 1.08
N GLY A 212 2.09 -24.79 0.85
CA GLY A 212 0.88 -24.60 0.06
C GLY A 212 1.07 -24.77 -1.45
N PHE A 213 2.31 -24.92 -1.96
CA PHE A 213 2.63 -24.86 -3.40
C PHE A 213 1.73 -25.74 -4.29
N LYS A 214 1.51 -26.99 -3.90
CA LYS A 214 0.69 -27.95 -4.68
C LYS A 214 -0.80 -27.58 -4.74
N ARG A 215 -1.27 -26.70 -3.85
CA ARG A 215 -2.68 -26.28 -3.75
C ARG A 215 -2.95 -24.94 -4.42
N TYR A 216 -1.92 -24.29 -4.97
CA TYR A 216 -2.06 -22.99 -5.60
C TYR A 216 -2.50 -23.09 -7.06
N ASN A 217 -3.47 -22.27 -7.42
CA ASN A 217 -3.90 -22.06 -8.78
C ASN A 217 -3.02 -20.99 -9.43
N PHE A 218 -2.31 -21.37 -10.49
CA PHE A 218 -1.47 -20.46 -11.27
C PHE A 218 -2.29 -19.92 -12.44
N VAL A 219 -2.59 -18.63 -12.39
CA VAL A 219 -3.36 -17.95 -13.43
C VAL A 219 -2.38 -17.28 -14.41
N PRO A 220 -2.56 -17.45 -15.73
CA PRO A 220 -1.76 -16.73 -16.72
C PRO A 220 -1.98 -15.22 -16.62
N LYS A 221 -0.98 -14.46 -17.06
CA LYS A 221 -0.85 -13.02 -16.87
C LYS A 221 -2.04 -12.24 -17.44
N ILE A 222 -2.49 -11.22 -16.71
CA ILE A 222 -3.40 -10.19 -17.23
C ILE A 222 -2.51 -9.15 -17.93
N GLU A 223 -2.76 -8.85 -19.21
CA GLU A 223 -2.02 -7.82 -19.94
C GLU A 223 -2.18 -6.45 -19.26
N ASN A 224 -1.07 -5.72 -19.14
CA ASN A 224 -1.05 -4.43 -18.46
C ASN A 224 -1.25 -3.27 -19.44
N PRO A 225 -2.20 -2.36 -19.19
CA PRO A 225 -2.40 -1.16 -20.00
C PRO A 225 -1.18 -0.22 -20.07
N PHE A 226 -0.22 -0.31 -19.14
CA PHE A 226 1.02 0.50 -19.21
C PHE A 226 1.95 0.07 -20.35
N LYS A 227 1.88 -1.19 -20.80
CA LYS A 227 2.62 -1.66 -21.97
C LYS A 227 2.19 -0.89 -23.22
N ASP A 228 0.88 -0.66 -23.37
CA ASP A 228 0.34 0.09 -24.50
C ASP A 228 0.78 1.55 -24.49
N VAL A 229 0.95 2.16 -23.32
CA VAL A 229 1.50 3.52 -23.18
C VAL A 229 2.91 3.58 -23.73
N GLY A 230 3.79 2.64 -23.33
CA GLY A 230 5.17 2.59 -23.81
C GLY A 230 5.26 2.40 -25.32
N ILE A 231 4.47 1.48 -25.88
CA ILE A 231 4.43 1.20 -27.33
C ILE A 231 3.94 2.43 -28.11
N VAL A 232 2.87 3.09 -27.66
CA VAL A 232 2.31 4.27 -28.33
C VAL A 232 3.27 5.45 -28.25
N VAL A 233 3.89 5.69 -27.10
CA VAL A 233 4.86 6.79 -26.94
C VAL A 233 6.10 6.53 -27.82
N HIS A 234 6.66 5.32 -27.78
CA HIS A 234 7.78 4.94 -28.63
C HIS A 234 7.42 5.06 -30.12
N GLY A 235 6.25 4.56 -30.52
CA GLY A 235 5.75 4.65 -31.89
C GLY A 235 5.55 6.08 -32.37
N ALA A 236 5.05 6.97 -31.51
CA ALA A 236 4.88 8.38 -31.83
C ALA A 236 6.22 9.12 -31.97
N ILE A 237 7.23 8.77 -31.16
CA ILE A 237 8.59 9.33 -31.25
C ILE A 237 9.30 8.84 -32.52
N SER A 238 9.21 7.54 -32.80
CA SER A 238 9.78 6.93 -34.02
C SER A 238 9.20 7.56 -35.28
N ASN A 239 7.90 7.86 -35.28
CA ASN A 239 7.17 8.41 -36.42
C ASN A 239 7.02 9.93 -36.35
N ARG A 240 7.95 10.64 -35.68
CA ARG A 240 7.85 12.11 -35.48
C ARG A 240 7.77 12.92 -36.78
N ASN A 241 8.33 12.38 -37.88
CA ASN A 241 8.36 13.01 -39.19
C ASN A 241 7.09 12.77 -40.02
N VAL A 242 6.19 11.89 -39.57
CA VAL A 242 4.92 11.61 -40.25
C VAL A 242 3.92 12.74 -39.96
N GLU A 243 3.19 13.16 -40.99
CA GLU A 243 2.12 14.15 -40.85
C GLU A 243 0.99 13.62 -39.99
N CYS A 244 0.50 14.46 -39.08
CA CYS A 244 -0.64 14.10 -38.23
C CYS A 244 -1.90 13.99 -39.10
N PRO A 245 -2.70 12.92 -38.95
CA PRO A 245 -3.96 12.79 -39.67
C PRO A 245 -4.88 13.97 -39.32
N GLN A 246 -5.41 14.64 -40.35
CA GLN A 246 -6.34 15.77 -40.17
C GLN A 246 -7.68 15.24 -39.66
N THR A 247 -7.86 15.25 -38.35
CA THR A 247 -9.17 14.98 -37.73
C THR A 247 -9.93 16.29 -37.63
N GLN A 248 -11.19 16.32 -38.10
CA GLN A 248 -12.03 17.54 -38.17
C GLN A 248 -12.16 18.29 -36.83
N GLU A 249 -12.03 17.62 -35.69
CA GLU A 249 -11.75 18.25 -34.39
C GLU A 249 -10.91 17.34 -33.49
N PRO A 250 -9.69 17.74 -33.09
CA PRO A 250 -8.91 16.96 -32.14
C PRO A 250 -9.52 17.07 -30.73
N ARG A 251 -10.16 15.99 -30.27
CA ARG A 251 -10.71 15.88 -28.90
C ARG A 251 -9.69 16.16 -27.79
N PHE A 252 -8.38 16.07 -28.10
CA PHE A 252 -7.27 16.32 -27.18
C PHE A 252 -6.12 17.09 -27.90
N PRO A 253 -6.15 18.43 -27.95
CA PRO A 253 -5.18 19.23 -28.71
C PRO A 253 -3.73 19.03 -28.26
N CYS A 254 -3.46 19.04 -26.95
CA CYS A 254 -2.11 18.90 -26.39
C CYS A 254 -1.48 17.51 -26.61
N LEU A 255 -2.30 16.48 -26.90
CA LEU A 255 -1.85 15.10 -27.06
C LEU A 255 -1.88 14.63 -28.53
N ARG A 256 -2.06 15.56 -29.48
CA ARG A 256 -2.18 15.25 -30.91
C ARG A 256 -0.95 14.53 -31.49
N TRP A 257 0.22 14.78 -30.93
CA TRP A 257 1.46 14.13 -31.37
C TRP A 257 1.43 12.59 -31.21
N LEU A 258 0.61 12.05 -30.30
CA LEU A 258 0.45 10.60 -30.14
C LEU A 258 -0.28 9.93 -31.31
N ASP A 259 -1.04 10.68 -32.12
CA ASP A 259 -1.69 10.13 -33.32
C ASP A 259 -0.68 9.68 -34.38
N LYS A 260 0.57 10.16 -34.30
CA LYS A 260 1.66 9.74 -35.18
C LYS A 260 2.02 8.25 -35.00
N ALA A 261 1.76 7.68 -33.82
CA ALA A 261 1.95 6.25 -33.59
C ALA A 261 1.02 5.39 -34.45
N ALA A 262 -0.25 5.83 -34.60
CA ALA A 262 -1.21 5.18 -35.47
C ALA A 262 -0.97 5.49 -36.95
N ALA A 263 -0.60 6.73 -37.27
CA ALA A 263 -0.32 7.15 -38.65
C ALA A 263 0.84 6.39 -39.29
N GLY A 264 1.88 6.06 -38.53
CA GLY A 264 2.99 5.24 -39.02
C GLY A 264 2.82 3.72 -38.86
N GLY A 265 1.59 3.23 -38.65
CA GLY A 265 1.27 1.79 -38.69
C GLY A 265 1.70 0.96 -37.47
N ASN A 266 2.31 1.56 -36.45
CA ASN A 266 2.84 0.84 -35.28
C ASN A 266 1.77 0.51 -34.23
N CYS A 267 0.63 1.21 -34.22
CA CYS A 267 -0.42 1.06 -33.21
C CYS A 267 -1.82 1.22 -33.82
N SER A 268 -2.84 0.63 -33.18
CA SER A 268 -4.24 0.91 -33.49
C SER A 268 -4.67 2.29 -32.99
N GLY A 269 -5.57 2.97 -33.72
CA GLY A 269 -6.16 4.24 -33.27
C GLY A 269 -6.91 4.15 -31.94
N GLU A 270 -7.49 2.98 -31.62
CA GLU A 270 -8.13 2.73 -30.33
C GLU A 270 -7.12 2.68 -29.18
N GLN A 271 -5.96 2.07 -29.41
CA GLN A 271 -4.86 2.00 -28.45
C GLN A 271 -4.32 3.40 -28.15
N VAL A 272 -4.10 4.22 -29.19
CA VAL A 272 -3.69 5.63 -29.02
C VAL A 272 -4.73 6.42 -28.24
N ARG A 273 -6.02 6.24 -28.53
CA ARG A 273 -7.11 6.90 -27.80
C ARG A 273 -7.14 6.50 -26.32
N GLY A 274 -6.90 5.22 -26.02
CA GLY A 274 -6.79 4.72 -24.64
C GLY A 274 -5.64 5.41 -23.88
N VAL A 275 -4.46 5.50 -24.50
CA VAL A 275 -3.29 6.16 -23.91
C VAL A 275 -3.54 7.66 -23.69
N LYS A 276 -4.19 8.35 -24.62
CA LYS A 276 -4.58 9.76 -24.45
C LYS A 276 -5.49 9.97 -23.25
N LEU A 277 -6.45 9.06 -23.04
CA LEU A 277 -7.35 9.11 -21.88
C LEU A 277 -6.58 8.94 -20.57
N LEU A 278 -5.61 8.00 -20.53
CA LEU A 278 -4.75 7.79 -19.36
C LEU A 278 -3.90 9.03 -19.05
N LEU A 279 -3.26 9.62 -20.06
CA LEU A 279 -2.44 10.83 -19.87
C LEU A 279 -3.26 12.04 -19.40
N LYS A 280 -4.54 12.13 -19.77
CA LYS A 280 -5.46 13.17 -19.27
C LYS A 280 -5.73 13.07 -17.76
N ILE A 281 -5.49 11.91 -17.14
CA ILE A 281 -5.65 11.73 -15.70
C ILE A 281 -4.43 12.27 -14.93
N ILE A 282 -3.29 12.51 -15.58
CA ILE A 282 -2.05 12.98 -14.93
C ILE A 282 -2.25 14.27 -14.11
N PRO A 283 -2.89 15.34 -14.62
CA PRO A 283 -3.10 16.55 -13.82
C PRO A 283 -3.90 16.29 -12.54
N LEU A 284 -4.95 15.46 -12.62
CA LEU A 284 -5.73 15.03 -11.45
C LEU A 284 -4.87 14.21 -10.49
N TRP A 285 -4.00 13.34 -11.02
CA TRP A 285 -3.06 12.56 -10.23
C TRP A 285 -2.05 13.46 -9.48
N CYS A 286 -1.53 14.50 -10.13
CA CYS A 286 -0.63 15.47 -9.51
C CYS A 286 -1.30 16.21 -8.34
N CYS A 287 -2.61 16.48 -8.39
CA CYS A 287 -3.34 17.05 -7.26
C CYS A 287 -3.33 16.15 -6.01
N PHE A 288 -3.17 14.82 -6.15
CA PHE A 288 -3.05 13.93 -4.99
C PHE A 288 -1.66 13.98 -4.32
N LEU A 289 -0.67 14.62 -4.94
CA LEU A 289 0.66 14.81 -4.32
C LEU A 289 0.57 15.75 -3.11
N THR A 290 -0.29 16.77 -3.16
CA THR A 290 -0.50 17.68 -2.02
C THR A 290 -1.14 16.95 -0.83
N PHE A 291 -2.11 16.09 -1.11
CA PHE A 291 -2.70 15.21 -0.09
C PHE A 291 -1.65 14.25 0.50
N SER A 292 -0.79 13.68 -0.35
CA SER A 292 0.29 12.79 0.08
C SER A 292 1.30 13.53 0.96
N LEU A 293 1.62 14.79 0.65
CA LEU A 293 2.47 15.65 1.47
C LEU A 293 1.86 15.90 2.86
N VAL A 294 0.58 16.24 2.93
CA VAL A 294 -0.12 16.44 4.22
C VAL A 294 -0.14 15.15 5.04
N SER A 295 -0.37 14.00 4.38
CA SER A 295 -0.32 12.69 5.03
C SER A 295 1.07 12.38 5.60
N ALA A 296 2.13 12.63 4.84
CA ALA A 296 3.51 12.43 5.28
C ALA A 296 3.84 13.32 6.49
N SER A 297 3.42 14.58 6.47
CA SER A 297 3.59 15.50 7.60
C SER A 297 2.88 15.03 8.87
N GLY A 298 1.67 14.48 8.73
CA GLY A 298 0.93 13.94 9.88
C GLY A 298 1.57 12.70 10.50
N SER A 299 2.26 11.89 9.71
CA SER A 299 2.94 10.68 10.19
C SER A 299 4.31 10.94 10.84
N THR A 300 4.94 12.08 10.53
CA THR A 300 6.29 12.41 10.99
C THR A 300 6.30 13.64 11.90
N PHE A 301 6.00 14.83 11.37
CA PHE A 301 6.10 16.09 12.13
C PHE A 301 5.21 16.13 13.37
N PHE A 302 3.96 15.65 13.30
CA PHE A 302 3.09 15.64 14.49
C PHE A 302 3.57 14.68 15.57
N PHE A 303 4.15 13.55 15.17
CA PHE A 303 4.74 12.61 16.10
C PHE A 303 5.97 13.24 16.79
N ASN A 304 6.75 13.96 16.00
CA ASN A 304 7.90 14.69 16.48
C ASN A 304 7.54 15.80 17.48
N GLU A 305 6.57 16.65 17.13
CA GLU A 305 6.09 17.72 18.02
C GLU A 305 5.53 17.17 19.33
N ALA A 306 4.87 16.01 19.29
CA ALA A 306 4.39 15.34 20.49
C ALA A 306 5.54 14.90 21.42
N MET A 307 6.65 14.40 20.87
CA MET A 307 7.82 14.04 21.65
C MET A 307 8.50 15.25 22.29
N ASP A 308 8.70 16.34 21.54
CA ASP A 308 9.32 17.58 22.02
C ASP A 308 8.51 18.25 23.15
N LEU A 309 7.17 18.14 23.13
CA LEU A 309 6.31 18.65 24.19
C LEU A 309 6.43 17.90 25.53
N THR A 310 7.00 16.70 25.55
CA THR A 310 7.02 15.83 26.72
C THR A 310 8.45 15.53 27.18
N ASN A 311 9.02 16.44 27.97
CA ASN A 311 10.31 16.26 28.65
C ASN A 311 10.32 15.13 29.72
N ASP A 312 9.24 14.35 29.86
CA ASP A 312 9.05 13.41 30.96
C ASP A 312 8.72 12.01 30.40
N HIS A 313 9.60 11.03 30.69
CA HIS A 313 9.59 9.69 30.09
C HIS A 313 8.26 8.93 30.28
N ASN A 314 7.45 9.35 31.26
CA ASN A 314 6.14 8.77 31.53
C ASN A 314 5.11 9.02 30.40
N TYR A 315 5.29 10.03 29.56
CA TYR A 315 4.33 10.38 28.50
C TYR A 315 4.60 9.73 27.14
N ILE A 316 5.79 9.15 26.91
CA ILE A 316 6.10 8.42 25.66
C ILE A 316 5.11 7.27 25.45
N ASN A 317 4.78 6.54 26.53
CA ASN A 317 3.79 5.47 26.49
C ASN A 317 2.39 5.99 26.13
N ALA A 318 2.02 7.18 26.60
CA ALA A 318 0.75 7.82 26.29
C ALA A 318 0.68 8.28 24.82
N ILE A 319 1.77 8.84 24.29
CA ILE A 319 1.90 9.23 22.88
C ILE A 319 1.82 8.02 21.96
N LEU A 320 2.53 6.93 22.31
CA LEU A 320 2.49 5.70 21.53
C LEU A 320 1.08 5.07 21.55
N LEU A 321 0.41 5.09 22.70
CA LEU A 321 -0.97 4.64 22.83
C LEU A 321 -1.93 5.49 21.99
N PHE A 322 -1.79 6.81 22.01
CA PHE A 322 -2.60 7.72 21.19
C PHE A 322 -2.33 7.52 19.69
N SER A 323 -1.07 7.35 19.29
CA SER A 323 -0.67 7.04 17.91
C SER A 323 -1.31 5.73 17.43
N ASN A 324 -1.26 4.68 18.26
CA ASN A 324 -1.86 3.39 17.94
C ASN A 324 -3.40 3.46 17.88
N LEU A 325 -4.02 4.22 18.78
CA LEU A 325 -5.46 4.47 18.74
C LEU A 325 -5.86 5.24 17.47
N SER A 326 -5.09 6.27 17.09
CA SER A 326 -5.32 7.03 15.86
C SER A 326 -5.25 6.14 14.62
N ARG A 327 -4.25 5.23 14.53
CA ARG A 327 -4.16 4.25 13.43
C ARG A 327 -5.35 3.29 13.40
N LEU A 328 -5.83 2.84 14.56
CA LEU A 328 -7.01 1.98 14.65
C LEU A 328 -8.28 2.72 14.19
N VAL A 329 -8.44 3.98 14.60
CA VAL A 329 -9.55 4.84 14.19
C VAL A 329 -9.52 5.10 12.68
N GLN A 330 -8.36 5.39 12.09
CA GLN A 330 -8.20 5.54 10.65
C GLN A 330 -8.62 4.27 9.90
N PHE A 331 -8.18 3.10 10.39
CA PHE A 331 -8.57 1.81 9.82
C PHE A 331 -10.08 1.59 9.91
N ALA A 332 -10.67 1.81 11.08
CA ALA A 332 -12.10 1.67 11.32
C ALA A 332 -12.93 2.63 10.47
N ALA A 333 -12.53 3.90 10.38
CA ALA A 333 -13.21 4.93 9.58
C ALA A 333 -13.17 4.63 8.08
N SER A 334 -12.03 4.18 7.56
CA SER A 334 -11.87 3.79 6.15
C SER A 334 -12.80 2.61 5.77
N HIS A 335 -12.89 1.61 6.65
CA HIS A 335 -13.74 0.45 6.42
C HIS A 335 -15.23 0.74 6.67
N ALA A 336 -15.56 1.50 7.71
CA ALA A 336 -16.93 1.92 8.01
C ALA A 336 -17.49 2.79 6.88
N SER A 337 -16.74 3.78 6.38
CA SER A 337 -17.16 4.60 5.26
C SER A 337 -17.38 3.77 3.98
N SER A 338 -16.47 2.85 3.68
CA SER A 338 -16.63 1.91 2.56
C SER A 338 -17.86 1.00 2.73
N PHE A 339 -18.13 0.55 3.96
CA PHE A 339 -19.30 -0.26 4.27
C PHE A 339 -20.60 0.52 4.12
N VAL A 340 -20.63 1.78 4.57
CA VAL A 340 -21.78 2.69 4.46
C VAL A 340 -22.10 2.99 3.00
N ILE A 341 -21.10 3.37 2.20
CA ILE A 341 -21.26 3.61 0.75
C ILE A 341 -21.87 2.37 0.08
N ARG A 342 -21.36 1.18 0.43
CA ARG A 342 -21.90 -0.09 -0.10
C ARG A 342 -23.35 -0.33 0.33
N LYS A 343 -23.70 -0.09 1.59
CA LYS A 343 -25.09 -0.25 2.08
C LYS A 343 -26.04 0.73 1.39
N LEU A 344 -25.59 1.94 1.08
CA LEU A 344 -26.38 2.95 0.37
C LEU A 344 -26.57 2.59 -1.11
N GLU A 345 -25.54 2.01 -1.74
CA GLU A 345 -25.61 1.46 -3.09
C GLU A 345 -26.58 0.27 -3.18
N GLU A 346 -26.50 -0.69 -2.25
CA GLU A 346 -27.42 -1.84 -2.19
C GLU A 346 -28.88 -1.41 -2.01
N ARG A 347 -29.12 -0.25 -1.38
CA ARG A 347 -30.46 0.35 -1.23
C ARG A 347 -30.90 1.18 -2.45
N LYS A 348 -30.12 1.19 -3.54
CA LYS A 348 -30.32 2.03 -4.75
C LYS A 348 -30.56 3.51 -4.45
N LYS A 349 -30.12 4.02 -3.29
CA LYS A 349 -30.38 5.40 -2.88
C LYS A 349 -29.51 6.42 -3.62
N CYS A 350 -28.31 6.03 -4.03
CA CYS A 350 -27.35 6.95 -4.66
C CYS A 350 -26.41 6.25 -5.65
N ASN A 351 -25.91 7.03 -6.61
CA ASN A 351 -24.86 6.60 -7.53
C ASN A 351 -23.52 6.49 -6.77
N ARG A 352 -22.86 5.33 -6.88
CA ARG A 352 -21.58 5.02 -6.21
C ARG A 352 -20.50 6.06 -6.50
N GLN A 353 -20.39 6.52 -7.75
CA GLN A 353 -19.39 7.52 -8.13
C GLN A 353 -19.56 8.84 -7.36
N LYS A 354 -20.81 9.29 -7.17
CA LYS A 354 -21.11 10.51 -6.40
C LYS A 354 -20.76 10.33 -4.91
N MET A 355 -21.05 9.17 -4.33
CA MET A 355 -20.73 8.89 -2.92
C MET A 355 -19.22 8.80 -2.67
N GLU A 356 -18.48 8.17 -3.58
CA GLU A 356 -17.02 8.13 -3.53
C GLU A 356 -16.42 9.54 -3.65
N LEU A 357 -16.98 10.38 -4.53
CA LEU A 357 -16.57 11.78 -4.66
C LEU A 357 -16.84 12.58 -3.37
N VAL A 358 -18.01 12.40 -2.74
CA VAL A 358 -18.34 13.03 -1.46
C VAL A 358 -17.39 12.56 -0.35
N ARG A 359 -17.05 11.26 -0.30
CA ARG A 359 -16.06 10.73 0.65
C ARG A 359 -14.70 11.38 0.49
N ILE A 360 -14.23 11.51 -0.76
CA ILE A 360 -12.95 12.18 -1.06
C ILE A 360 -13.03 13.66 -0.67
N GLY A 361 -14.10 14.36 -1.04
CA GLY A 361 -14.31 15.78 -0.70
C GLY A 361 -14.34 16.04 0.80
N ALA A 362 -15.03 15.21 1.58
CA ALA A 362 -15.05 15.29 3.04
C ALA A 362 -13.64 15.09 3.63
N GLY A 363 -12.88 14.11 3.11
CA GLY A 363 -11.48 13.91 3.50
C GLY A 363 -10.60 15.13 3.22
N MET A 364 -10.74 15.75 2.04
CA MET A 364 -9.98 16.96 1.69
C MET A 364 -10.32 18.14 2.61
N ILE A 365 -11.59 18.35 2.97
CA ILE A 365 -11.99 19.41 3.90
C ILE A 365 -11.39 19.16 5.29
N CYS A 366 -11.45 17.92 5.80
CA CYS A 366 -10.81 17.56 7.07
C CYS A 366 -9.29 17.80 7.05
N CYS A 367 -8.60 17.48 5.93
CA CYS A 367 -7.18 17.78 5.78
C CYS A 367 -6.90 19.28 5.85
N LEU A 368 -7.71 20.12 5.20
CA LEU A 368 -7.56 21.58 5.26
C LEU A 368 -7.73 22.10 6.69
N LEU A 369 -8.77 21.64 7.41
CA LEU A 369 -8.99 22.00 8.80
C LEU A 369 -7.81 21.59 9.68
N CYS A 370 -7.26 20.39 9.46
CA CYS A 370 -6.08 19.90 10.18
C CYS A 370 -4.85 20.79 9.94
N CYS A 371 -4.58 21.17 8.69
CA CYS A 371 -3.49 22.09 8.36
C CYS A 371 -3.68 23.47 8.99
N VAL A 372 -4.90 24.00 9.01
CA VAL A 372 -5.22 25.28 9.66
C VAL A 372 -4.96 25.20 11.16
N THR A 373 -5.44 24.14 11.83
CA THR A 373 -5.18 23.94 13.26
C THR A 373 -3.69 23.83 13.57
N ALA A 374 -2.94 23.10 12.75
CA ALA A 374 -1.49 22.93 12.92
C ALA A 374 -0.73 24.25 12.69
N SER A 375 -1.15 25.05 11.71
CA SER A 375 -0.55 26.37 11.49
C SER A 375 -0.81 27.31 12.66
N GLU A 376 -1.99 27.25 13.26
CA GLU A 376 -2.35 28.13 14.38
C GLU A 376 -1.65 27.73 15.68
N THR A 377 -1.43 26.43 15.93
CA THR A 377 -0.61 25.98 17.07
C THR A 377 0.86 26.38 16.87
N ALA A 378 1.38 26.27 15.65
CA ALA A 378 2.76 26.65 15.35
C ALA A 378 3.03 28.15 15.56
N LYS A 379 2.06 29.04 15.32
CA LYS A 379 2.20 30.50 15.58
C LYS A 379 2.15 30.88 17.06
N ARG A 380 1.60 30.00 17.90
CA ARG A 380 1.45 30.26 19.35
C ARG A 380 2.68 29.84 20.17
N ARG A 381 3.60 29.11 19.54
CA ARG A 381 4.99 28.94 19.99
C ARG A 381 5.82 30.12 19.46
#